data_AF-A0A0W0R0I0-F1
#
_entry.id   AF-A0A0W0R0I0-F1
#
_cell.length_a   1.000
_cell.length_b   1.000
_cell.length_c   1.000
_cell.angle_alpha   90.00
_cell.angle_beta   90.00
_cell.angle_gamma   90.00
#
_symmetry.space_group_name_H-M   'P 1'
#
loop_
_entity.id
_entity.type
_entity.pdbx_description
1 polymer ?
#
loop_
_entity_poly.entity_id
_entity_poly.type
_entity_poly.pdbx_seq_one_letter_code
_entity_poly.pdbx_strand_id
1 'polypeptide(L)'
;MFKYYNSHLVKQYRSYTVEQICDLFKEKKLHPQTVRDWVKSDDLETITRKPILIYGATLKDFLEKRNASHKKQLEFNQFKCLKCQEIIIPQNNTISMYKNKNGSIKAAATCPACNNKIARFYKQNEQVKLEGTFVINEAQLVTICNLSPTAGKTHLNSTANNGSSEPSRIMQDTS
;
A
#
# COMPACT_ATOMS: atom_id res chain seq x y z
N MET A 1 12.22 -13.74 20.62
CA MET A 1 11.69 -12.87 19.53
C MET A 1 10.48 -13.56 18.89
N PHE A 2 9.34 -12.87 18.79
CA PHE A 2 8.13 -13.43 18.18
C PHE A 2 8.28 -13.55 16.66
N LYS A 3 7.89 -14.69 16.09
CA LYS A 3 7.88 -14.92 14.64
C LYS A 3 6.45 -14.96 14.13
N TYR A 4 6.18 -14.11 13.12
CA TYR A 4 4.93 -14.14 12.36
C TYR A 4 5.00 -15.24 11.29
N TYR A 5 4.04 -16.14 11.31
CA TYR A 5 3.87 -17.17 10.30
C TYR A 5 2.70 -16.80 9.39
N ASN A 6 2.89 -16.84 8.07
CA ASN A 6 1.86 -16.46 7.12
C ASN A 6 0.75 -17.53 7.07
N SER A 7 -0.46 -17.19 7.56
CA SER A 7 -1.60 -18.11 7.60
C SER A 7 -2.08 -18.51 6.19
N HIS A 8 -1.86 -17.67 5.17
CA HIS A 8 -2.28 -17.94 3.79
C HIS A 8 -1.54 -19.09 3.12
N LEU A 9 -0.39 -19.53 3.66
CA LEU A 9 0.32 -20.71 3.16
C LEU A 9 -0.38 -22.03 3.53
N VAL A 10 -1.26 -22.00 4.53
CA VAL A 10 -2.01 -23.16 5.00
C VAL A 10 -3.29 -23.32 4.18
N LYS A 11 -3.49 -24.50 3.59
CA LYS A 11 -4.73 -24.84 2.88
C LYS A 11 -5.78 -25.32 3.88
N GLN A 12 -6.93 -24.66 3.89
CA GLN A 12 -8.00 -24.89 4.88
C GLN A 12 -8.50 -26.35 4.92
N TYR A 13 -8.71 -26.97 3.76
CA TYR A 13 -9.28 -28.32 3.65
C TYR A 13 -8.24 -29.45 3.61
N ARG A 14 -7.00 -29.18 4.03
CA ARG A 14 -5.92 -30.16 4.04
C ARG A 14 -5.49 -30.44 5.47
N SER A 15 -5.27 -31.70 5.79
CA SER A 15 -4.64 -32.11 7.05
C SER A 15 -3.12 -32.10 6.91
N TYR A 16 -2.44 -31.73 7.99
CA TYR A 16 -0.99 -31.58 8.03
C TYR A 16 -0.37 -32.37 9.18
N THR A 17 0.74 -33.05 8.89
CA THR A 17 1.64 -33.57 9.93
C THR A 17 2.56 -32.48 10.45
N VAL A 18 3.24 -32.75 11.57
CA VAL A 18 4.23 -31.83 12.13
C VAL A 18 5.35 -31.53 11.13
N GLU A 19 5.87 -32.52 10.40
CA GLU A 19 6.92 -32.26 9.40
C GLU A 19 6.41 -31.37 8.27
N GLN A 20 5.20 -31.63 7.76
CA GLN A 20 4.61 -30.84 6.68
C GLN A 20 4.43 -29.38 7.08
N ILE A 21 4.08 -29.10 8.35
CA ILE A 21 3.99 -27.72 8.86
C ILE A 21 5.38 -27.06 8.88
N CYS A 22 6.41 -27.78 9.31
CA CYS A 22 7.79 -27.28 9.26
C CYS A 22 8.24 -26.97 7.84
N ASP A 23 7.87 -27.80 6.87
CA ASP A 23 8.18 -27.57 5.45
C ASP A 23 7.48 -26.33 4.90
N LEU A 24 6.20 -26.10 5.25
CA LEU A 24 5.48 -24.88 4.87
C LEU A 24 6.18 -23.60 5.36
N PHE A 25 6.82 -23.65 6.52
CA PHE A 25 7.46 -22.50 7.15
C PHE A 25 8.99 -22.59 7.21
N LYS A 26 9.60 -23.34 6.27
CA LYS A 26 11.05 -23.59 6.22
C LYS A 26 11.87 -22.29 6.18
N GLU A 27 11.40 -21.28 5.45
CA GLU A 27 12.04 -19.95 5.39
C GLU A 27 12.22 -19.28 6.76
N LYS A 28 11.27 -19.52 7.68
CA LYS A 28 11.28 -18.97 9.04
C LYS A 28 11.99 -19.89 10.04
N LYS A 29 12.52 -21.03 9.58
CA LYS A 29 13.17 -22.07 10.39
C LYS A 29 12.26 -22.50 11.57
N LEU A 30 11.04 -22.94 11.26
CA LEU A 30 10.11 -23.47 12.26
C LEU A 30 10.57 -24.87 12.69
N HIS A 31 10.68 -25.10 14.00
CA HIS A 31 11.15 -26.36 14.55
C HIS A 31 9.97 -27.27 14.92
N PRO A 32 10.06 -28.61 14.71
CA PRO A 32 9.01 -29.56 15.06
C PRO A 32 8.58 -29.49 16.53
N GLN A 33 9.54 -29.18 17.42
CA GLN A 33 9.25 -29.03 18.84
C GLN A 33 8.28 -27.87 19.11
N THR A 34 8.42 -26.75 18.41
CA THR A 34 7.52 -25.60 18.57
C THR A 34 6.09 -25.95 18.19
N VAL A 35 5.90 -26.74 17.13
CA VAL A 35 4.56 -27.22 16.72
C VAL A 35 4.00 -28.17 17.77
N ARG A 36 4.81 -29.08 18.31
CA ARG A 36 4.40 -29.96 19.41
C ARG A 36 4.05 -29.18 20.67
N ASP A 37 4.76 -28.10 20.97
CA ASP A 37 4.49 -27.26 22.13
C ASP A 37 3.15 -26.53 21.97
N TRP A 38 2.79 -26.05 20.77
CA TRP A 38 1.47 -25.48 20.49
C TRP A 38 0.33 -26.48 20.69
N VAL A 39 0.56 -27.76 20.37
CA VAL A 39 -0.42 -28.83 20.62
C VAL A 39 -0.48 -29.17 22.11
N LYS A 40 0.65 -29.16 22.81
CA LYS A 40 0.72 -29.46 24.25
C LYS A 40 0.08 -28.39 25.13
N SER A 41 0.15 -27.12 24.72
CA SER A 41 -0.51 -26.01 25.41
C SER A 41 -2.02 -25.97 25.18
N ASP A 42 -2.58 -26.94 24.45
CA ASP A 42 -3.96 -26.98 23.97
C ASP A 42 -4.38 -25.71 23.17
N ASP A 43 -3.41 -24.90 22.72
CA ASP A 43 -3.68 -23.73 21.87
C ASP A 43 -4.02 -24.14 20.43
N LEU A 44 -3.57 -25.33 20.00
CA LEU A 44 -3.79 -25.88 18.67
C LEU A 44 -4.46 -27.25 18.74
N GLU A 45 -5.73 -27.29 18.35
CA GLU A 45 -6.49 -28.54 18.30
C GLU A 45 -5.94 -29.49 17.22
N THR A 46 -6.03 -30.79 17.51
CA THR A 46 -5.54 -31.86 16.64
C THR A 46 -6.67 -32.85 16.36
N ILE A 47 -6.69 -33.41 15.15
CA ILE A 47 -7.61 -34.49 14.77
C ILE A 47 -7.22 -35.77 15.52
N THR A 48 -5.92 -36.08 15.50
CA THR A 48 -5.35 -37.27 16.13
C THR A 48 -4.06 -36.85 16.84
N ARG A 49 -3.83 -37.37 18.05
CA ARG A 49 -2.61 -37.07 18.84
C ARG A 49 -1.46 -38.06 18.57
N LYS A 50 -1.73 -39.21 17.93
CA LYS A 50 -0.75 -40.24 17.56
C LYS A 50 -1.14 -40.95 16.24
N PRO A 51 -0.51 -40.62 15.09
CA PRO A 51 0.40 -39.49 14.87
C PRO A 51 -0.32 -38.15 15.01
N ILE A 52 0.43 -37.07 15.30
CA ILE A 52 -0.13 -35.72 15.41
C ILE A 52 -0.58 -35.25 14.03
N LEU A 53 -1.88 -35.08 13.87
CA LEU A 53 -2.51 -34.59 12.65
C LEU A 53 -3.35 -33.36 12.96
N ILE A 54 -3.08 -32.27 12.25
CA ILE A 54 -3.74 -30.97 12.46
C ILE A 54 -4.57 -30.63 11.23
N TYR A 55 -5.80 -30.20 11.43
CA TYR A 55 -6.65 -29.74 10.34
C TYR A 55 -6.23 -28.33 9.88
N GLY A 56 -6.16 -28.11 8.57
CA GLY A 56 -5.65 -26.86 8.00
C GLY A 56 -6.45 -25.63 8.41
N ALA A 57 -7.78 -25.74 8.52
CA ALA A 57 -8.62 -24.65 9.01
C ALA A 57 -8.24 -24.24 10.45
N THR A 58 -8.13 -25.23 11.33
CA THR A 58 -7.72 -25.03 12.74
C THR A 58 -6.33 -24.40 12.83
N LEU A 59 -5.36 -24.89 12.05
CA LEU A 59 -4.01 -24.31 12.02
C LEU A 59 -4.03 -22.86 11.54
N LYS A 60 -4.79 -22.57 10.48
CA LYS A 60 -4.92 -21.22 9.93
C LYS A 60 -5.51 -20.26 10.97
N ASP A 61 -6.61 -20.64 11.61
CA ASP A 61 -7.28 -19.84 12.63
C ASP A 61 -6.38 -19.60 13.85
N PHE A 62 -5.66 -20.64 14.31
CA PHE A 62 -4.67 -20.50 15.37
C PHE A 62 -3.59 -19.49 15.01
N LEU A 63 -3.01 -19.59 13.80
CA LEU A 63 -1.96 -18.66 13.35
C LEU A 63 -2.49 -17.23 13.22
N GLU A 64 -3.72 -17.04 12.77
CA GLU A 64 -4.35 -15.72 12.68
C GLU A 64 -4.56 -15.10 14.05
N LYS A 65 -5.12 -15.85 15.01
CA LYS A 65 -5.29 -15.42 16.40
C LYS A 65 -3.96 -15.09 17.07
N ARG A 66 -2.98 -16.00 16.95
CA ARG A 66 -1.62 -15.83 17.49
C ARG A 66 -0.92 -14.60 16.88
N ASN A 67 -1.06 -14.38 15.57
CA ASN A 67 -0.48 -13.20 14.93
C ASN A 67 -1.22 -11.93 15.36
N ALA A 68 -2.54 -11.98 15.53
CA ALA A 68 -3.36 -10.84 15.94
C ALA A 68 -3.08 -10.40 17.38
N SER A 69 -2.91 -11.34 18.31
CA SER A 69 -2.59 -11.02 19.72
C SER A 69 -1.25 -10.30 19.87
N HIS A 70 -0.28 -10.60 19.00
CA HIS A 70 1.03 -9.95 18.99
C HIS A 70 1.07 -8.66 18.15
N LYS A 71 0.07 -8.38 17.33
CA LYS A 71 -0.04 -7.08 16.65
C LYS A 71 -0.41 -6.04 17.69
N LYS A 72 0.49 -5.08 17.92
CA LYS A 72 0.13 -3.87 18.68
C LYS A 72 -0.93 -3.11 17.88
N GLN A 73 -2.15 -3.04 18.41
CA GLN A 73 -3.20 -2.21 17.83
C GLN A 73 -2.81 -0.74 17.95
N LEU A 74 -3.01 0.02 16.88
CA LEU A 74 -2.84 1.46 16.89
C LEU A 74 -4.20 2.09 17.15
N GLU A 75 -4.30 2.89 18.20
CA GLU A 75 -5.46 3.74 18.43
C GLU A 75 -5.68 4.68 17.26
N PHE A 76 -6.90 5.15 17.05
CA PHE A 76 -7.23 5.98 15.88
C PHE A 76 -6.36 7.23 15.73
N ASN A 77 -5.94 7.83 16.85
CA ASN A 77 -5.08 9.01 16.88
C ASN A 77 -3.56 8.71 16.78
N GLN A 78 -3.17 7.43 16.72
CA GLN A 78 -1.78 7.01 16.78
C GLN A 78 -1.20 6.61 15.42
N PHE A 79 0.12 6.75 15.31
CA PHE A 79 0.92 6.41 14.14
C PHE A 79 2.10 5.54 14.55
N LYS A 80 2.56 4.66 13.67
CA LYS A 80 3.78 3.89 13.88
C LYS A 80 4.93 4.58 13.17
N CYS A 81 5.95 5.00 13.92
CA CYS A 81 7.18 5.49 13.32
C CYS A 81 8.05 4.31 12.91
N LEU A 82 8.44 4.21 11.63
CA LEU A 82 9.30 3.11 11.17
C LEU A 82 10.77 3.27 11.62
N LYS A 83 11.22 4.48 11.92
CA LYS A 83 12.58 4.75 12.44
C LYS A 83 12.68 4.46 13.93
N CYS A 84 11.78 5.01 14.74
CA CYS A 84 11.73 4.75 16.19
C CYS A 84 11.16 3.36 16.52
N GLN A 85 10.41 2.74 15.60
CA GLN A 85 9.66 1.49 15.80
C GLN A 85 8.57 1.56 16.90
N GLU A 86 8.23 2.77 17.33
CA GLU A 86 7.27 3.05 18.39
C GLU A 86 5.94 3.57 17.85
N ILE A 87 4.91 3.44 18.69
CA ILE A 87 3.58 3.99 18.46
C ILE A 87 3.55 5.37 19.11
N ILE A 88 3.24 6.39 18.31
CA ILE A 88 3.35 7.79 18.69
C ILE A 88 2.12 8.57 18.24
N ILE A 89 1.86 9.69 18.93
CA ILE A 89 0.91 10.70 18.50
C ILE A 89 1.68 11.69 17.60
N PRO A 90 1.13 12.12 16.46
CA PRO A 90 1.82 13.04 15.55
C PRO A 90 2.10 14.38 16.22
N GLN A 91 3.19 15.04 15.78
CA GLN A 91 3.58 16.34 16.32
C GLN A 91 2.43 17.35 16.19
N ASN A 92 2.14 18.06 17.29
CA ASN A 92 1.03 19.03 17.39
C ASN A 92 -0.34 18.46 17.00
N ASN A 93 -0.50 17.14 17.05
CA ASN A 93 -1.69 16.43 16.56
C ASN A 93 -2.09 16.84 15.12
N THR A 94 -1.09 17.24 14.31
CA THR A 94 -1.31 17.81 12.98
C THR A 94 -1.05 16.77 11.90
N ILE A 95 -1.97 16.67 10.93
CA ILE A 95 -1.87 15.76 9.79
C ILE A 95 -2.11 16.49 8.47
N SER A 96 -1.45 16.03 7.41
CA SER A 96 -1.77 16.38 6.02
C SER A 96 -2.54 15.24 5.38
N MET A 97 -3.74 15.54 4.86
CA MET A 97 -4.65 14.56 4.32
C MET A 97 -4.55 14.49 2.79
N TYR A 98 -4.41 13.28 2.24
CA TYR A 98 -4.38 13.02 0.80
C TYR A 98 -5.40 11.94 0.43
N LYS A 99 -6.35 12.25 -0.44
CA LYS A 99 -7.33 11.28 -0.95
C LYS A 99 -6.71 10.50 -2.12
N ASN A 100 -6.73 9.17 -2.02
CA ASN A 100 -6.28 8.31 -3.11
C ASN A 100 -7.43 8.01 -4.07
N LYS A 101 -7.11 7.61 -5.31
CA LYS A 101 -8.09 7.24 -6.34
C LYS A 101 -9.03 6.10 -5.93
N ASN A 102 -8.57 5.22 -5.04
CA ASN A 102 -9.34 4.09 -4.51
C ASN A 102 -10.27 4.47 -3.33
N GLY A 103 -10.41 5.76 -3.01
CA GLY A 103 -11.22 6.26 -1.90
C GLY A 103 -10.55 6.21 -0.53
N SER A 104 -9.40 5.54 -0.39
CA SER A 104 -8.66 5.56 0.88
C SER A 104 -8.01 6.92 1.13
N ILE A 105 -7.87 7.27 2.40
CA ILE A 105 -7.30 8.54 2.84
C ILE A 105 -5.93 8.27 3.45
N LYS A 106 -4.88 8.86 2.88
CA LYS A 106 -3.54 8.85 3.44
C LYS A 106 -3.38 10.08 4.35
N ALA A 107 -3.20 9.85 5.65
CA ALA A 107 -2.78 10.88 6.58
C ALA A 107 -1.25 10.83 6.72
N ALA A 108 -0.58 11.93 6.41
CA ALA A 108 0.85 12.09 6.65
C ALA A 108 1.08 13.04 7.83
N ALA A 109 2.09 12.77 8.64
CA ALA A 109 2.43 13.61 9.78
C ALA A 109 3.94 13.60 10.03
N THR A 110 4.37 14.32 11.06
CA THR A 110 5.76 14.35 11.51
C THR A 110 5.87 13.66 12.87
N CYS A 111 6.86 12.79 13.03
CA CYS A 111 7.18 12.15 14.31
C CYS A 111 7.78 13.17 15.29
N PRO A 112 7.24 13.32 16.53
CA PRO A 112 7.80 14.28 17.50
C PRO A 112 9.17 13.86 18.04
N ALA A 113 9.51 12.57 18.02
CA ALA A 113 10.76 12.07 18.59
C ALA A 113 11.96 12.15 17.62
N CYS A 114 11.74 11.90 16.33
CA CYS A 114 12.83 11.86 15.33
C CYS A 114 12.61 12.73 14.10
N ASN A 115 11.54 13.52 14.07
CA ASN A 115 11.17 14.44 12.98
C ASN A 115 10.98 13.80 11.60
N ASN A 116 11.02 12.47 11.50
CA ASN A 116 10.72 11.77 10.26
C ASN A 116 9.25 11.87 9.89
N LYS A 117 8.98 11.83 8.59
CA LYS A 117 7.62 11.69 8.06
C LYS A 117 7.07 10.31 8.40
N ILE A 118 5.86 10.29 8.94
CA ILE A 118 5.08 9.09 9.24
C ILE A 118 3.77 9.17 8.46
N ALA A 119 3.20 8.02 8.12
CA ALA A 119 1.93 7.99 7.41
C ALA A 119 1.07 6.80 7.86
N ARG A 120 -0.24 6.99 7.80
CA ARG A 120 -1.25 5.97 8.06
C ARG A 120 -2.40 6.12 7.05
N PHE A 121 -2.97 5.00 6.64
CA PHE A 121 -4.14 4.99 5.76
C PHE A 121 -5.41 4.76 6.58
N TYR A 122 -6.47 5.44 6.18
CA TYR A 122 -7.82 5.37 6.73
C TYR A 122 -8.81 5.10 5.62
N LYS A 123 -9.98 4.59 6.00
CA LYS A 123 -11.09 4.36 5.08
C LYS A 123 -11.80 5.67 4.76
N GLN A 124 -12.52 5.71 3.63
CA GLN A 124 -13.26 6.91 3.21
C GLN A 124 -14.30 7.37 4.23
N ASN A 125 -15.00 6.42 4.84
CA ASN A 125 -16.03 6.68 5.85
C ASN A 125 -15.47 7.22 7.18
N GLU A 126 -14.15 7.15 7.39
CA GLU A 126 -13.49 7.66 8.59
C GLU A 126 -13.09 9.14 8.45
N GLN A 127 -13.38 9.78 7.31
CA GLN A 127 -13.00 11.18 7.05
C GLN A 127 -13.51 12.14 8.13
N VAL A 128 -14.79 12.07 8.47
CA VAL A 128 -15.41 12.94 9.50
C VAL A 128 -14.73 12.74 10.86
N LYS A 129 -14.35 11.49 11.16
CA LYS A 129 -13.64 11.16 12.40
C LYS A 129 -12.21 11.70 12.40
N LEU A 130 -11.54 11.74 11.24
CA LEU A 130 -10.22 12.36 11.10
C LEU A 130 -10.27 13.86 11.35
N GLU A 131 -11.23 14.54 10.73
CA GLU A 131 -11.46 15.99 10.87
C GLU A 131 -11.77 16.37 12.32
N GLY A 132 -12.51 15.54 13.06
CA GLY A 132 -12.78 15.77 14.49
C GLY A 132 -11.62 15.43 15.42
N THR A 133 -10.68 14.57 15.01
CA THR A 133 -9.59 14.09 15.89
C THR A 133 -8.29 14.87 15.70
N PHE A 134 -7.99 15.35 14.49
CA PHE A 134 -6.70 15.94 14.14
C PHE A 134 -6.84 17.36 13.62
N VAL A 135 -5.77 18.15 13.82
CA VAL A 135 -5.63 19.44 13.15
C VAL A 135 -5.16 19.17 11.72
N ILE A 136 -6.01 19.45 10.73
CA ILE A 136 -5.70 19.16 9.34
C ILE A 136 -5.04 20.38 8.70
N ASN A 137 -3.82 20.18 8.22
CA ASN A 137 -3.23 21.09 7.25
C ASN A 137 -3.65 20.60 5.87
N GLU A 138 -4.49 21.37 5.18
CA GLU A 138 -4.79 21.11 3.79
C GLU A 138 -3.48 21.07 3.00
N ALA A 139 -3.18 19.92 2.43
CA ALA A 139 -2.11 19.83 1.46
C ALA A 139 -2.61 20.56 0.22
N GLN A 140 -2.17 21.81 0.03
CA GLN A 140 -2.38 22.50 -1.23
C GLN A 140 -1.89 21.58 -2.35
N LEU A 141 -2.82 21.17 -3.21
CA LEU A 141 -2.47 20.60 -4.49
C LEU A 141 -1.74 21.70 -5.24
N VAL A 142 -0.42 21.62 -5.31
CA VAL A 142 0.33 22.45 -6.24
C VAL A 142 -0.09 21.95 -7.62
N THR A 143 -0.95 22.70 -8.30
CA THR A 143 -1.26 22.46 -9.71
C THR A 143 0.06 22.64 -10.45
N ILE A 144 0.74 21.53 -10.76
CA ILE A 144 2.06 21.54 -11.40
C ILE A 144 1.98 22.19 -12.80
N CYS A 145 0.80 22.14 -13.41
CA CYS A 145 0.58 22.67 -14.75
C CYS A 145 -0.35 23.88 -14.70
N ASN A 146 0.22 25.07 -14.55
CA ASN A 146 -0.37 26.22 -15.25
C ASN A 146 -0.13 25.95 -16.74
N LEU A 147 -1.11 25.36 -17.45
CA LEU A 147 -1.18 25.59 -18.89
C LEU A 147 -1.46 27.08 -19.02
N SER A 148 -0.39 27.87 -19.16
CA SER A 148 -0.53 29.19 -19.77
C SER A 148 -1.19 28.94 -21.13
N PRO A 149 -2.34 29.57 -21.43
CA PRO A 149 -2.87 29.51 -22.78
C PRO A 149 -1.88 30.30 -23.64
N THR A 150 -0.92 29.61 -24.26
CA THR A 150 -0.21 30.17 -25.40
C THR A 150 -1.25 30.27 -26.51
N ALA A 151 -1.89 31.44 -26.57
CA ALA A 151 -2.65 31.87 -27.73
C ALA A 151 -1.68 31.98 -28.92
N GLY A 152 -1.43 30.85 -29.57
CA GLY A 152 -0.83 30.79 -30.89
C GLY A 152 -1.82 31.35 -31.89
N LYS A 153 -1.95 32.68 -31.95
CA LYS A 153 -2.57 33.37 -33.09
C LYS A 153 -1.63 33.22 -34.29
N THR A 154 -1.72 32.10 -34.99
CA THR A 154 -1.10 31.99 -36.31
C THR A 154 -2.05 32.62 -37.32
N HIS A 155 -1.99 33.95 -37.48
CA HIS A 155 -2.47 34.58 -38.71
C HIS A 155 -1.49 34.20 -39.83
N LEU A 156 -1.96 33.47 -40.84
CA LEU A 156 -1.30 33.41 -42.14
C LEU A 156 -1.33 34.83 -42.71
N ASN A 157 -0.19 35.51 -42.74
CA ASN A 157 -0.04 36.73 -43.53
C ASN A 157 -0.03 36.35 -45.01
N SER A 158 -1.16 36.61 -45.68
CA SER A 158 -1.23 36.72 -47.13
C SER A 158 -0.52 38.01 -47.57
N THR A 159 0.70 37.90 -48.06
CA THR A 159 1.30 38.95 -48.89
C THR A 159 1.07 38.58 -50.35
N ALA A 160 0.12 39.26 -50.97
CA ALA A 160 0.09 39.40 -52.42
C ALA A 160 1.27 40.30 -52.84
N ASN A 161 2.13 39.82 -53.72
CA ASN A 161 2.89 40.70 -54.59
C ASN A 161 2.97 40.08 -55.99
N ASN A 162 2.40 40.80 -56.95
CA ASN A 162 2.44 40.51 -58.38
C ASN A 162 3.83 40.85 -58.93
N GLY A 163 4.36 40.02 -59.82
CA GLY A 163 5.63 40.33 -60.50
C GLY A 163 6.21 39.16 -61.29
N SER A 164 5.65 38.96 -62.48
CA SER A 164 6.27 38.50 -63.74
C SER A 164 7.69 37.93 -63.70
N SER A 165 7.86 36.72 -64.27
CA SER A 165 8.76 36.38 -65.40
C SER A 165 9.23 34.92 -65.33
N GLU A 166 8.68 34.05 -66.17
CA GLU A 166 9.29 32.77 -66.53
C GLU A 166 9.62 32.81 -68.02
N PRO A 167 10.87 32.58 -68.46
CA PRO A 167 11.18 32.43 -69.87
C PRO A 167 11.20 30.95 -70.28
N SER A 168 10.33 30.66 -71.26
CA SER A 168 10.63 29.92 -72.49
C SER A 168 11.13 28.47 -72.38
N ARG A 169 10.26 27.50 -72.75
CA ARG A 169 10.62 26.56 -73.83
C ARG A 169 9.42 25.92 -74.53
N ILE A 170 9.27 26.36 -75.78
CA ILE A 170 8.68 25.75 -76.98
C ILE A 170 8.66 24.21 -76.95
N MET A 171 7.49 23.63 -77.25
CA MET A 171 7.39 22.42 -78.06
C MET A 171 6.33 22.67 -79.14
N GLN A 172 6.78 22.78 -80.40
CA GLN A 172 5.92 22.69 -81.56
C GLN A 172 5.78 21.22 -81.94
N ASP A 173 4.53 20.76 -81.91
CA ASP A 173 3.85 19.95 -82.93
C ASP A 173 4.67 19.50 -84.15
N THR A 174 4.67 18.20 -84.45
CA THR A 174 3.77 17.58 -85.46
C THR A 174 4.36 16.26 -85.96
N SER A 175 3.59 15.18 -85.83
CA SER A 175 3.07 14.30 -86.90
C SER A 175 2.62 12.97 -86.32
#